data_AF-A0A841D1M4-F1
#
_entry.id   AF-A0A841D1M4-F1
#
_cell.length_a   1.000
_cell.length_b   1.000
_cell.length_c   1.000
_cell.angle_alpha   90.00
_cell.angle_beta   90.00
_cell.angle_gamma   90.00
#
_symmetry.space_group_name_H-M   'P 1'
#
loop_
_entity.id
_entity.type
_entity.pdbx_description
1 polymer ?
#
loop_
_entity_poly.entity_id
_entity_poly.type
_entity_poly.pdbx_seq_one_letter_code
_entity_poly.pdbx_strand_id
1 'polypeptide(L)'
;MAETPEVSHGGRASSWLAVTVSVLGFAIGGIALTAGPNWFVFWMGAAVCVLGGILLLAFGAFEDVILDSPRAPFGRREGVLD
;
A
#
# COMPACT_ATOMS: atom_id res chain seq x y z
N MET A 1 32.76 -9.94 0.50
CA MET A 1 31.40 -10.48 0.72
C MET A 1 30.45 -9.33 0.44
N ALA A 2 29.87 -9.27 -0.76
CA ALA A 2 28.90 -8.21 -1.07
C ALA A 2 27.61 -8.57 -0.35
N GLU A 3 27.13 -7.66 0.50
CA GLU A 3 25.86 -7.80 1.18
C GLU A 3 24.76 -7.75 0.11
N THR A 4 24.03 -8.84 -0.09
CA THR A 4 22.85 -8.84 -0.96
C THR A 4 21.79 -7.99 -0.26
N PRO A 5 21.37 -6.84 -0.84
CA PRO A 5 20.26 -6.08 -0.27
C PRO A 5 19.05 -7.01 -0.19
N GLU A 6 18.53 -7.19 1.02
CA GLU A 6 17.42 -8.10 1.28
C GLU A 6 16.17 -7.53 0.59
N VAL A 7 15.77 -8.17 -0.53
CA VAL A 7 14.58 -7.76 -1.28
C VAL A 7 13.35 -8.18 -0.47
N SER A 8 12.76 -7.20 0.23
CA SER A 8 11.55 -7.42 1.04
C SER A 8 10.29 -7.39 0.17
N HIS A 9 9.51 -8.46 0.21
CA HIS A 9 8.17 -8.52 -0.39
C HIS A 9 7.13 -7.64 0.30
N GLY A 10 7.47 -7.06 1.47
CA GLY A 10 6.54 -6.28 2.27
C GLY A 10 6.36 -4.84 1.80
N GLY A 11 7.21 -4.31 0.93
CA GLY A 11 7.27 -2.86 0.67
C GLY A 11 8.04 -2.09 1.75
N ARG A 12 8.28 -0.79 1.53
CA ARG A 12 9.11 0.04 2.41
C ARG A 12 8.38 0.42 3.69
N ALA A 13 9.12 0.53 4.79
CA ALA A 13 8.57 0.92 6.10
C ALA A 13 7.84 2.28 6.08
N SER A 14 8.32 3.24 5.27
CA SER A 14 7.67 4.54 5.08
C SER A 14 6.25 4.40 4.50
N SER A 15 6.06 3.47 3.57
CA SER A 15 4.76 3.24 2.91
C SER A 15 3.79 2.58 3.88
N TRP A 16 4.26 1.63 4.69
CA TRP A 16 3.46 1.07 5.79
C TRP A 16 3.02 2.12 6.82
N LEU A 17 3.88 3.10 7.11
CA LEU A 17 3.51 4.22 7.97
C LEU A 17 2.35 5.03 7.34
N ALA A 18 2.43 5.37 6.06
CA ALA A 18 1.35 6.07 5.36
C ALA A 18 0.02 5.27 5.34
N VAL A 19 0.10 3.97 5.08
CA VAL A 19 -1.06 3.05 5.13
C VAL A 19 -1.68 3.05 6.53
N THR A 20 -0.86 2.90 7.58
CA THR A 20 -1.33 2.83 8.96
C THR A 20 -2.06 4.10 9.37
N VAL A 21 -1.50 5.28 9.04
CA VAL A 21 -2.15 6.57 9.31
C VAL A 21 -3.51 6.68 8.61
N SER A 22 -3.57 6.25 7.34
CA SER A 22 -4.81 6.24 6.55
C SER A 22 -5.88 5.34 7.20
N VAL A 23 -5.50 4.12 7.58
CA VAL A 23 -6.40 3.14 8.23
C VAL A 23 -6.88 3.65 9.58
N LEU A 24 -6.01 4.26 10.39
CA LEU A 24 -6.40 4.84 11.68
C LEU A 24 -7.41 5.98 11.51
N GLY A 25 -7.17 6.91 10.59
CA GLY A 25 -8.11 7.99 10.30
C GLY A 25 -9.47 7.48 9.85
N PHE A 26 -9.48 6.50 8.93
CA PHE A 26 -10.71 5.84 8.47
C PHE A 26 -11.44 5.11 9.59
N ALA A 27 -10.73 4.32 10.41
CA ALA A 27 -11.33 3.59 11.53
C ALA A 27 -11.95 4.55 12.56
N ILE A 28 -11.26 5.63 12.92
CA ILE A 28 -11.78 6.67 13.83
C ILE A 28 -13.04 7.31 13.24
N GLY A 29 -13.01 7.68 11.96
CA GLY A 29 -14.17 8.26 11.26
C GLY A 29 -15.35 7.30 11.19
N GLY A 30 -15.12 6.02 10.87
CA GLY A 30 -16.14 4.98 10.80
C GLY A 30 -16.79 4.70 12.17
N ILE A 31 -15.99 4.64 13.24
CA ILE A 31 -16.51 4.51 14.60
C ILE A 31 -17.37 5.73 14.97
N ALA A 32 -16.93 6.95 14.63
CA ALA A 32 -17.67 8.18 14.91
C ALA A 32 -19.02 8.27 14.19
N LEU A 33 -19.17 7.63 13.03
CA LEU A 33 -20.44 7.57 12.31
C LEU A 33 -21.39 6.49 12.86
N THR A 34 -20.85 5.37 13.35
CA THR A 34 -21.65 4.19 13.74
C THR A 34 -22.05 4.17 15.22
N ALA A 35 -21.28 4.76 16.13
CA ALA A 35 -21.53 4.75 17.57
C ALA A 35 -22.50 5.84 18.08
N GLY A 36 -23.29 6.44 17.18
CA GLY A 36 -23.99 7.71 17.42
C GLY A 36 -23.22 8.84 16.73
N PRO A 37 -23.80 9.50 15.70
CA PRO A 37 -23.05 10.40 14.83
C PRO A 37 -22.37 11.54 15.59
N ASN A 38 -21.05 11.44 15.77
CA ASN A 38 -20.22 12.50 16.31
C ASN A 38 -19.49 13.19 15.16
N TRP A 39 -20.10 14.27 14.64
CA TRP A 39 -19.60 14.99 13.48
C TRP A 39 -18.22 15.59 13.68
N PHE A 40 -17.88 16.03 14.89
CA PHE A 40 -16.55 16.58 15.17
C PHE A 40 -15.47 15.51 15.08
N VAL A 41 -15.67 14.36 15.72
CA VAL A 41 -14.71 13.25 15.67
C VAL A 41 -14.61 12.65 14.26
N PHE A 42 -15.72 12.60 13.52
CA PHE A 42 -15.72 12.20 12.12
C PHE A 42 -14.78 13.08 11.28
N TRP A 43 -14.89 14.41 11.37
CA TRP A 43 -14.04 15.31 10.60
C TRP A 43 -12.56 15.23 11.01
N MET A 44 -12.27 14.99 12.29
CA MET A 44 -10.90 14.71 12.74
C MET A 44 -10.35 13.42 12.13
N GLY A 45 -11.15 12.34 12.13
CA GLY A 45 -10.77 11.08 11.47
C GLY A 45 -10.58 11.25 9.95
N ALA A 46 -11.47 11.98 9.30
CA ALA A 46 -11.37 12.31 7.88
C ALA A 46 -10.09 13.10 7.56
N ALA A 47 -9.75 14.11 8.37
CA ALA A 47 -8.52 14.87 8.21
C ALA A 47 -7.27 13.99 8.36
N VAL A 48 -7.23 13.10 9.36
CA VAL A 48 -6.14 12.14 9.54
C VAL A 48 -6.03 11.18 8.34
N CYS A 49 -7.17 10.71 7.81
CA CYS A 49 -7.21 9.86 6.63
C CYS A 49 -6.66 10.59 5.40
N VAL A 50 -7.04 11.85 5.18
CA VAL A 50 -6.50 12.69 4.10
C VAL A 50 -4.99 12.91 4.25
N LEU A 51 -4.50 13.16 5.47
CA LEU A 51 -3.06 13.25 5.73
C LEU A 51 -2.35 11.94 5.38
N GLY A 52 -2.94 10.79 5.73
CA GLY A 52 -2.45 9.47 5.30
C GLY A 52 -2.39 9.34 3.77
N GLY A 53 -3.43 9.80 3.07
CA GLY A 53 -3.46 9.86 1.61
C GLY A 53 -2.35 10.72 1.00
N ILE A 54 -2.08 11.88 1.59
CA ILE A 54 -0.95 12.75 1.19
C ILE A 54 0.39 12.02 1.39
N LEU A 55 0.55 11.30 2.51
CA LEU A 55 1.76 10.52 2.77
C LEU A 55 1.92 9.35 1.80
N LEU A 56 0.83 8.70 1.37
CA LEU A 56 0.88 7.64 0.35
C LEU A 56 1.46 8.17 -0.96
N LEU A 57 1.02 9.37 -1.38
CA LEU A 57 1.54 10.05 -2.56
C LEU A 57 3.00 10.48 -2.36
N ALA A 58 3.30 11.12 -1.23
CA ALA A 58 4.63 11.65 -0.93
C ALA A 58 5.71 10.56 -0.81
N PHE A 59 5.35 9.38 -0.29
CA PHE A 59 6.28 8.26 -0.16
C PHE A 59 6.31 7.32 -1.36
N GLY A 60 5.49 7.56 -2.38
CA GLY A 60 5.40 6.69 -3.55
C GLY A 60 4.93 5.29 -3.19
N ALA A 61 4.01 5.16 -2.23
CA ALA A 61 3.59 3.87 -1.69
C ALA A 61 2.97 2.93 -2.75
N PHE A 62 2.45 3.49 -3.85
CA PHE A 62 1.93 2.69 -4.96
C PHE A 62 3.03 2.03 -5.81
N GLU A 63 4.25 2.56 -5.79
CA GLU A 63 5.42 1.99 -6.47
C GLU A 63 6.09 0.89 -5.63
N ASP A 64 5.71 0.77 -4.35
CA ASP A 64 6.19 -0.32 -3.49
C ASP A 64 5.56 -1.68 -3.84
N VAL A 65 4.64 -1.73 -4.82
CA VAL A 65 4.09 -2.97 -5.34
C VAL A 65 5.10 -3.59 -6.29
N ILE A 66 5.58 -4.78 -5.96
CA ILE A 66 6.45 -5.56 -6.86
C ILE A 66 5.59 -6.01 -8.05
N LEU A 67 5.80 -5.39 -9.20
CA LEU A 67 5.25 -5.88 -10.46
C LEU A 67 6.09 -7.06 -10.93
N ASP A 68 5.43 -8.21 -11.09
CA ASP A 68 6.04 -9.34 -11.77
C ASP A 68 6.49 -8.89 -13.17
N SER A 69 7.70 -9.28 -13.55
CA SER A 69 8.15 -9.09 -14.93
C SER A 69 7.12 -9.73 -15.88
N PRO A 70 6.80 -9.09 -17.02
CA PRO A 70 5.88 -9.65 -18.00
C PRO A 70 6.24 -11.10 -18.27
N ARG A 71 5.26 -12.01 -18.11
CA ARG A 71 5.48 -13.42 -18.46
C ARG A 71 5.94 -13.46 -19.91
N ALA A 72 7.09 -14.08 -20.16
CA ALA A 72 7.58 -14.25 -21.52
C ALA A 72 6.44 -14.85 -22.38
N PRO A 73 6.21 -14.33 -23.61
CA PRO A 73 5.27 -14.96 -24.53
C PRO A 73 5.62 -16.44 -24.64
N PHE A 74 4.63 -17.31 -24.65
CA PHE A 74 4.83 -18.75 -24.83
C PHE A 74 5.56 -18.98 -26.17
N GLY A 75 6.88 -19.12 -26.11
CA GLY A 75 7.69 -19.59 -27.22
C GLY A 75 7.31 -21.03 -27.46
N ARG A 76 6.65 -21.29 -28.58
CA ARG A 76 6.43 -22.63 -29.13
C ARG A 76 7.76 -23.39 -29.06
N ARG A 77 7.80 -24.48 -28.30
CA ARG A 77 8.96 -25.38 -28.28
C ARG A 77 9.08 -26.04 -29.67
N GLU A 78 9.96 -25.52 -30.50
CA GLU A 78 10.41 -26.20 -31.71
C GLU A 78 11.61 -27.07 -31.31
N GLY A 79 11.41 -28.39 -31.22
CA GLY A 79 12.50 -29.36 -30.95
C GLY A 79 12.22 -30.40 -29.85
N VAL A 80 11.03 -31.01 -29.80
CA VAL A 80 10.74 -32.18 -28.93
C VAL A 80 10.33 -33.40 -29.76
N LEU A 81 10.84 -33.54 -30.99
CA LEU A 81 10.62 -34.72 -31.84
C LEU A 81 11.89 -35.04 -32.64
N ASP A 82 12.95 -35.43 -31.95
CA ASP A 82 14.19 -35.98 -32.54
C ASP A 82 14.69 -37.13 -31.67
#